data_AF-A0A7W2A5I9-F1
#
_entry.id   AF-A0A7W2A5I9-F1
#
_cell.length_a   1.000
_cell.length_b   1.000
_cell.length_c   1.000
_cell.angle_alpha   90.00
_cell.angle_beta   90.00
_cell.angle_gamma   90.00
#
_symmetry.space_group_name_H-M   'P 1'
#
loop_
_entity.id
_entity.type
_entity.pdbx_description
1 polymer ?
#
loop_
_entity_poly.entity_id
_entity_poly.type
_entity_poly.pdbx_seq_one_letter_code
_entity_poly.pdbx_strand_id
1 'polypeptide(L)'
;MSGLFSAKFKRRAFAVYATIFMCIWIPGMAASLTAKTCVNPKYDDAKRLRFCNFSLTVVQVTVFATEGHKVAGILMERGILRANKGDVEAARQDMQRALKLASYGTPHAQQRELSRQLEAAPGHGKSPALAETTRTYHWLLKLLLRAQRPDVSETATRIWNEVLDDALTRPDA
;
A
#
# COMPACT_ATOMS: atom_id res chain seq x y z
N MET A 1 45.85 13.03 -33.21
CA MET A 1 45.57 12.03 -32.15
C MET A 1 44.32 12.36 -31.30
N SER A 2 43.41 13.21 -31.78
CA SER A 2 42.28 13.74 -30.99
C SER A 2 41.00 12.88 -31.06
N GLY A 3 40.86 12.02 -32.08
CA GLY A 3 39.63 11.22 -32.29
C GLY A 3 39.50 9.97 -31.43
N LEU A 4 40.63 9.32 -31.07
CA LEU A 4 40.61 8.03 -30.37
C LEU A 4 40.24 8.16 -28.86
N PHE A 5 40.60 9.29 -28.24
CA PHE A 5 40.23 9.61 -26.86
C PHE A 5 38.73 9.87 -26.71
N SER A 6 38.10 10.49 -27.72
CA SER A 6 36.65 10.76 -27.75
C SER A 6 35.82 9.46 -27.76
N ALA A 7 36.22 8.46 -28.54
CA ALA A 7 35.50 7.19 -28.65
C ALA A 7 35.56 6.35 -27.36
N LYS A 8 36.74 6.27 -26.72
CA LYS A 8 36.90 5.56 -25.43
C LYS A 8 36.15 6.26 -24.30
N PHE A 9 36.14 7.59 -24.27
CA PHE A 9 35.39 8.37 -23.30
C PHE A 9 33.87 8.18 -23.46
N LYS A 10 33.35 8.26 -24.69
CA LYS A 10 31.93 7.99 -24.99
C LYS A 10 31.49 6.59 -24.57
N ARG A 11 32.31 5.56 -24.82
CA ARG A 11 32.00 4.17 -24.42
C ARG A 11 31.99 4.00 -22.89
N ARG A 12 32.92 4.63 -22.18
CA ARG A 12 32.94 4.62 -20.69
C ARG A 12 31.75 5.37 -20.10
N ALA A 13 31.44 6.56 -20.62
CA ALA A 13 30.28 7.33 -20.19
C ALA A 13 28.97 6.58 -20.44
N PHE A 14 28.83 5.94 -21.59
CA PHE A 14 27.67 5.09 -21.90
C PHE A 14 27.56 3.89 -20.95
N ALA A 15 28.67 3.22 -20.65
CA ALA A 15 28.67 2.10 -19.70
C ALA A 15 28.26 2.54 -18.28
N VAL A 16 28.75 3.69 -17.82
CA VAL A 16 28.36 4.27 -16.53
C VAL A 16 26.87 4.62 -16.53
N TYR A 17 26.38 5.31 -17.56
CA TYR A 17 24.97 5.64 -17.71
C TYR A 17 24.09 4.38 -17.72
N ALA A 18 24.43 3.37 -18.52
CA ALA A 18 23.70 2.11 -18.60
C ALA A 18 23.67 1.38 -17.25
N THR A 19 24.79 1.41 -16.51
CA THR A 19 24.87 0.80 -15.18
C THR A 19 23.97 1.52 -14.20
N ILE A 20 24.03 2.86 -14.14
CA ILE A 20 23.15 3.66 -13.27
C ILE A 20 21.68 3.43 -13.63
N PHE A 21 21.35 3.45 -14.92
CA PHE A 21 19.99 3.19 -15.40
C PHE A 21 19.50 1.80 -14.96
N MET A 22 20.31 0.75 -15.13
CA MET A 22 19.96 -0.61 -14.70
C MET A 22 19.81 -0.73 -13.18
N CYS A 23 20.70 -0.10 -12.40
CA CYS A 23 20.63 -0.08 -10.94
C CYS A 23 19.38 0.64 -10.42
N ILE A 24 18.86 1.63 -11.14
CA ILE A 24 17.63 2.35 -10.77
C ILE A 24 16.38 1.62 -11.28
N TRP A 25 16.42 1.08 -12.50
CA TRP A 25 15.29 0.48 -13.18
C TRP A 25 14.91 -0.91 -12.63
N ILE A 26 15.91 -1.77 -12.39
CA ILE A 26 15.68 -3.15 -11.95
C ILE A 26 14.92 -3.22 -10.62
N PRO A 27 15.27 -2.43 -9.58
CA PRO A 27 14.51 -2.40 -8.33
C PRO A 27 13.05 -1.99 -8.53
N GLY A 28 12.77 -0.99 -9.38
CA GLY A 28 11.40 -0.54 -9.63
C GLY A 28 10.50 -1.63 -10.23
N MET A 29 11.03 -2.40 -11.19
CA MET A 29 10.32 -3.55 -11.76
C MET A 29 10.14 -4.68 -10.75
N ALA A 30 11.19 -4.95 -9.94
CA ALA A 30 11.12 -5.97 -8.89
C ALA A 30 10.02 -5.63 -7.86
N ALA A 31 9.95 -4.38 -7.38
CA ALA A 31 8.92 -3.93 -6.44
C ALA A 31 7.50 -4.17 -6.95
N SER A 32 7.26 -3.98 -8.25
CA SER A 32 5.95 -4.17 -8.86
C SER A 32 5.52 -5.65 -8.85
N LEU A 33 6.44 -6.56 -9.18
CA LEU A 33 6.19 -8.00 -9.16
C LEU A 33 6.02 -8.53 -7.73
N THR A 34 6.83 -8.03 -6.80
CA THR A 34 6.75 -8.42 -5.39
C THR A 34 5.47 -7.93 -4.73
N ALA A 35 5.00 -6.71 -5.07
CA ALA A 35 3.75 -6.17 -4.55
C ALA A 35 2.54 -7.01 -5.00
N LYS A 36 2.53 -7.43 -6.28
CA LYS A 36 1.47 -8.32 -6.80
C LYS A 36 1.45 -9.68 -6.10
N THR A 37 2.62 -10.19 -5.71
CA THR A 37 2.73 -11.47 -5.01
C THR A 37 2.28 -11.35 -3.56
N CYS A 38 2.60 -10.24 -2.89
CA CYS A 38 2.15 -9.93 -1.52
C CYS A 38 0.62 -10.00 -1.37
N VAL A 39 -0.12 -9.40 -2.32
CA VAL A 39 -1.59 -9.33 -2.28
C VAL A 39 -2.31 -10.58 -2.81
N ASN A 40 -1.58 -11.59 -3.29
CA ASN A 40 -2.18 -12.73 -3.97
C ASN A 40 -2.34 -13.92 -3.00
N PRO A 41 -3.59 -14.32 -2.68
CA PRO A 41 -3.85 -15.39 -1.72
C PRO A 41 -3.49 -16.80 -2.24
N LYS A 42 -3.11 -16.94 -3.53
CA LYS A 42 -2.64 -18.22 -4.08
C LYS A 42 -1.29 -18.67 -3.51
N TYR A 43 -0.55 -17.78 -2.86
CA TYR A 43 0.75 -18.09 -2.28
C TYR A 43 0.65 -18.25 -0.78
N ASP A 44 1.55 -19.08 -0.24
CA ASP A 44 1.73 -19.27 1.19
C ASP A 44 2.01 -17.95 1.94
N ASP A 45 1.52 -17.85 3.18
CA ASP A 45 1.60 -16.65 4.01
C ASP A 45 3.04 -16.23 4.32
N ALA A 46 3.96 -17.18 4.53
CA ALA A 46 5.37 -16.85 4.75
C ALA A 46 6.01 -16.27 3.48
N LYS A 47 5.63 -16.81 2.31
CA LYS A 47 6.08 -16.28 1.00
C LYS A 47 5.54 -14.87 0.80
N ARG A 48 4.23 -14.67 0.97
CA ARG A 48 3.58 -13.36 0.85
C ARG A 48 4.25 -12.33 1.75
N LEU A 49 4.52 -12.67 3.02
CA LEU A 49 5.14 -11.75 3.98
C LEU A 49 6.52 -11.27 3.53
N ARG A 50 7.36 -12.18 2.99
CA ARG A 50 8.68 -11.82 2.44
C ARG A 50 8.54 -10.84 1.27
N PHE A 51 7.58 -11.09 0.38
CA PHE A 51 7.31 -10.21 -0.76
C PHE A 51 6.75 -8.84 -0.34
N CYS A 52 5.90 -8.78 0.68
CA CYS A 52 5.45 -7.49 1.24
C CYS A 52 6.64 -6.71 1.80
N ASN A 53 7.51 -7.36 2.58
CA ASN A 53 8.72 -6.73 3.13
C ASN A 53 9.64 -6.21 2.03
N PHE A 54 9.96 -7.03 1.04
CA PHE A 54 10.79 -6.62 -0.09
C PHE A 54 10.19 -5.41 -0.82
N SER A 55 8.89 -5.45 -1.12
CA SER A 55 8.21 -4.33 -1.80
C SER A 55 8.32 -3.03 -1.00
N LEU A 56 8.07 -3.09 0.31
CA LEU A 56 8.14 -1.90 1.17
C LEU A 56 9.57 -1.37 1.32
N THR A 57 10.56 -2.25 1.43
CA THR A 57 11.97 -1.85 1.47
C THR A 57 12.37 -1.15 0.17
N VAL A 58 12.00 -1.71 -0.99
CA VAL A 58 12.32 -1.08 -2.28
C VAL A 58 11.66 0.29 -2.39
N VAL A 59 10.37 0.41 -2.02
CA VAL A 59 9.66 1.71 -2.00
C VAL A 59 10.39 2.75 -1.16
N GLN A 60 10.96 2.37 -0.02
CA GLN A 60 11.67 3.29 0.86
C GLN A 60 13.01 3.78 0.30
N VAL A 61 13.70 2.96 -0.49
CA VAL A 61 15.06 3.27 -0.99
C VAL A 61 15.08 3.78 -2.42
N THR A 62 13.98 3.63 -3.17
CA THR A 62 13.88 4.16 -4.53
C THR A 62 13.47 5.62 -4.53
N VAL A 63 14.02 6.39 -5.47
CA VAL A 63 13.68 7.81 -5.70
C VAL A 63 12.28 7.99 -6.32
N PHE A 64 11.64 6.89 -6.74
CA PHE A 64 10.33 6.94 -7.36
C PHE A 64 9.25 7.19 -6.30
N ALA A 65 8.56 8.33 -6.42
CA ALA A 65 7.39 8.64 -5.61
C ALA A 65 6.29 7.60 -5.91
N THR A 66 6.17 6.57 -5.08
CA THR A 66 5.04 5.67 -5.14
C THR A 66 3.83 6.31 -4.47
N GLU A 67 2.69 6.23 -5.13
CA GLU A 67 1.44 6.77 -4.57
C GLU A 67 1.11 6.10 -3.23
N GLY A 68 0.83 6.90 -2.20
CA GLY A 68 0.63 6.43 -0.83
C GLY A 68 -0.43 5.32 -0.72
N HIS A 69 -1.51 5.40 -1.50
CA HIS A 69 -2.57 4.40 -1.50
C HIS A 69 -2.12 3.01 -2.01
N LYS A 70 -1.12 2.92 -2.89
CA LYS A 70 -0.54 1.64 -3.32
C LYS A 70 0.25 0.99 -2.18
N VAL A 71 1.02 1.81 -1.47
CA VAL A 71 1.77 1.39 -0.28
C VAL A 71 0.80 0.97 0.84
N ALA A 72 -0.33 1.66 0.99
CA ALA A 72 -1.38 1.33 1.94
C ALA A 72 -1.90 -0.12 1.75
N GLY A 73 -2.13 -0.54 0.50
CA GLY A 73 -2.53 -1.91 0.21
C GLY A 73 -1.50 -2.95 0.63
N ILE A 74 -0.21 -2.70 0.40
CA ILE A 74 0.89 -3.60 0.79
C ILE A 74 1.02 -3.68 2.32
N LEU A 75 0.91 -2.54 3.00
CA LEU A 75 0.92 -2.47 4.47
C LEU A 75 -0.26 -3.22 5.07
N MET A 76 -1.46 -3.08 4.50
CA MET A 76 -2.64 -3.80 4.97
C MET A 76 -2.45 -5.31 4.89
N GLU A 77 -1.97 -5.84 3.76
CA GLU A 77 -1.70 -7.27 3.64
C GLU A 77 -0.61 -7.72 4.61
N ARG A 78 0.45 -6.93 4.79
CA ARG A 78 1.50 -7.26 5.75
C ARG A 78 0.96 -7.28 7.18
N GLY A 79 0.08 -6.35 7.52
CA GLY A 79 -0.59 -6.29 8.82
C GLY A 79 -1.44 -7.53 9.07
N ILE A 80 -2.25 -7.95 8.09
CA ILE A 80 -3.05 -9.19 8.18
C ILE A 80 -2.13 -10.40 8.40
N LEU A 81 -1.05 -10.53 7.61
CA LEU A 81 -0.11 -11.65 7.73
C LEU A 81 0.63 -11.68 9.07
N ARG A 82 0.96 -10.51 9.62
CA ARG A 82 1.57 -10.38 10.96
C ARG A 82 0.59 -10.74 12.06
N ALA A 83 -0.66 -10.30 11.96
CA ALA A 83 -1.72 -10.67 12.89
C ALA A 83 -1.96 -12.19 12.89
N ASN A 84 -1.98 -12.83 11.72
CA ASN A 84 -2.10 -14.29 11.60
C ASN A 84 -0.94 -15.04 12.28
N LYS A 85 0.24 -14.42 12.37
CA LYS A 85 1.43 -14.96 13.05
C LYS A 85 1.50 -14.65 14.54
N GLY A 86 0.60 -13.81 15.06
CA GLY A 86 0.64 -13.34 16.44
C GLY A 86 1.50 -12.10 16.68
N ASP A 87 2.04 -11.48 15.62
CA ASP A 87 2.82 -10.23 15.71
C ASP A 87 1.88 -9.01 15.82
N VAL A 88 1.09 -8.95 16.90
CA VAL A 88 -0.03 -8.00 17.09
C VAL A 88 0.40 -6.53 16.95
N GLU A 89 1.46 -6.12 17.65
CA GLU A 89 1.91 -4.73 17.63
C GLU A 89 2.44 -4.30 16.26
N ALA A 90 3.20 -5.18 15.60
CA ALA A 90 3.70 -4.90 14.26
C ALA A 90 2.57 -4.86 13.22
N ALA A 91 1.51 -5.66 13.42
CA ALA A 91 0.31 -5.61 12.61
C ALA A 91 -0.46 -4.30 12.80
N ARG A 92 -0.64 -3.85 14.05
CA ARG A 92 -1.28 -2.58 14.39
C ARG A 92 -0.59 -1.40 13.70
N GLN A 93 0.75 -1.33 13.81
CA GLN A 93 1.53 -0.27 13.17
C GLN A 93 1.36 -0.23 11.65
N ASP A 94 1.34 -1.40 11.01
CA ASP A 94 1.12 -1.51 9.57
C ASP A 94 -0.28 -1.04 9.17
N MET A 95 -1.31 -1.46 9.91
CA MET A 95 -2.69 -1.08 9.65
C MET A 95 -2.94 0.41 9.88
N GLN A 96 -2.36 1.01 10.93
CA GLN A 96 -2.42 2.45 11.19
C GLN A 96 -1.79 3.24 10.02
N ARG A 97 -0.61 2.81 9.57
CA ARG A 97 0.06 3.46 8.45
C ARG A 97 -0.69 3.27 7.13
N ALA A 98 -1.30 2.10 6.92
CA ALA A 98 -2.15 1.85 5.76
C ALA A 98 -3.35 2.81 5.74
N LEU A 99 -4.05 2.93 6.87
CA LEU A 99 -5.19 3.84 7.01
C LEU A 99 -4.78 5.28 6.71
N LYS A 100 -3.69 5.78 7.33
CA LYS A 100 -3.18 7.13 7.11
C LYS A 100 -2.84 7.42 5.64
N LEU A 101 -2.25 6.45 4.94
CA LEU A 101 -1.87 6.61 3.54
C LEU A 101 -3.06 6.55 2.57
N ALA A 102 -4.07 5.72 2.87
CA ALA A 102 -5.28 5.65 2.05
C ALA A 102 -6.22 6.83 2.27
N SER A 103 -6.17 7.46 3.45
CA SER A 103 -6.97 8.63 3.79
C SER A 103 -6.30 9.97 3.49
N TYR A 104 -5.16 9.95 2.80
CA TYR A 104 -4.34 11.15 2.54
C TYR A 104 -4.02 11.93 3.83
N GLY A 105 -3.84 11.22 4.94
CA GLY A 105 -3.51 11.81 6.24
C GLY A 105 -4.69 12.31 7.06
N THR A 106 -5.94 12.20 6.57
CA THR A 106 -7.14 12.67 7.27
C THR A 106 -8.15 11.54 7.54
N PRO A 107 -7.75 10.46 8.24
CA PRO A 107 -8.58 9.27 8.42
C PRO A 107 -9.92 9.59 9.10
N HIS A 108 -9.92 10.44 10.12
CA HIS A 108 -11.12 10.83 10.86
C HIS A 108 -12.18 11.51 9.98
N ALA A 109 -11.79 12.57 9.28
CA ALA A 109 -12.68 13.36 8.44
C ALA A 109 -13.25 12.51 7.29
N GLN A 110 -12.39 11.74 6.62
CA GLN A 110 -12.80 10.90 5.51
C GLN A 110 -13.70 9.74 5.94
N GLN A 111 -13.40 9.11 7.08
CA GLN A 111 -14.19 7.98 7.56
C GLN A 111 -15.58 8.44 8.04
N ARG A 112 -15.68 9.56 8.77
CA ARG A 112 -16.98 10.13 9.15
C ARG A 112 -17.81 10.49 7.93
N GLU A 113 -17.19 11.11 6.93
CA GLU A 113 -17.89 11.50 5.71
C GLU A 113 -18.33 10.27 4.90
N LEU A 114 -17.48 9.25 4.79
CA LEU A 114 -17.84 7.98 4.17
C LEU A 114 -19.03 7.31 4.89
N SER A 115 -19.02 7.26 6.23
CA SER A 115 -20.13 6.72 7.02
C SER A 115 -21.43 7.47 6.77
N ARG A 116 -21.42 8.82 6.81
CA ARG A 116 -22.59 9.64 6.50
C ARG A 116 -23.13 9.37 5.09
N GLN A 117 -22.24 9.28 4.10
CA GLN A 117 -22.63 9.05 2.71
C GLN A 117 -23.22 7.64 2.50
N LEU A 118 -22.73 6.64 3.23
CA LEU A 118 -23.29 5.29 3.22
C LEU A 118 -24.66 5.23 3.91
N GLU A 119 -24.84 5.92 5.03
CA GLU A 119 -26.13 6.01 5.75
C GLU A 119 -27.19 6.80 4.96
N ALA A 120 -26.78 7.88 4.29
CA ALA A 120 -27.66 8.71 3.47
C ALA A 120 -28.08 8.04 2.14
N ALA A 121 -27.51 6.88 1.81
CA ALA A 121 -27.82 6.12 0.60
C ALA A 121 -28.62 4.84 0.92
N PRO A 122 -29.93 4.93 1.25
CA PRO A 122 -30.74 3.75 1.46
C PRO A 122 -31.03 3.06 0.12
N GLY A 123 -30.56 1.83 -0.04
CA GLY A 123 -30.99 0.95 -1.12
C GLY A 123 -30.03 0.83 -2.31
N HIS A 124 -29.88 -0.41 -2.76
CA HIS A 124 -28.94 -0.85 -3.78
C HIS A 124 -29.10 -0.15 -5.14
N GLY A 125 -27.96 0.34 -5.64
CA GLY A 125 -27.66 0.37 -7.07
C GLY A 125 -28.01 1.69 -7.76
N LYS A 126 -26.96 2.48 -8.07
CA LYS A 126 -26.96 3.64 -8.98
C LYS A 126 -27.41 4.99 -8.39
N SER A 127 -27.24 5.23 -7.09
CA SER A 127 -27.26 6.62 -6.61
C SER A 127 -26.00 7.35 -7.10
N PRO A 128 -26.11 8.53 -7.74
CA PRO A 128 -24.97 9.35 -8.15
C PRO A 128 -24.04 9.67 -6.97
N ALA A 129 -24.62 9.82 -5.78
CA ALA A 129 -23.88 10.07 -4.54
C ALA A 129 -22.94 8.89 -4.19
N LEU A 130 -23.41 7.65 -4.34
CA LEU A 130 -22.59 6.46 -4.08
C LEU A 130 -21.46 6.30 -5.11
N ALA A 131 -21.71 6.66 -6.37
CA ALA A 131 -20.70 6.63 -7.42
C ALA A 131 -19.57 7.65 -7.15
N GLU A 132 -19.94 8.85 -6.69
CA GLU A 132 -18.97 9.88 -6.32
C GLU A 132 -18.21 9.52 -5.03
N THR A 133 -18.91 8.99 -4.02
CA THR A 133 -18.29 8.42 -2.80
C THR A 133 -17.23 7.38 -3.15
N THR A 134 -17.58 6.45 -4.04
CA THR A 134 -16.71 5.36 -4.46
C THR A 134 -15.50 5.86 -5.24
N ARG A 135 -15.62 7.00 -5.95
CA ARG A 135 -14.51 7.62 -6.67
C ARG A 135 -13.55 8.34 -5.71
N THR A 136 -14.09 9.15 -4.81
CA THR A 136 -13.31 10.00 -3.90
C THR A 136 -12.64 9.19 -2.80
N TYR A 137 -13.34 8.20 -2.23
CA TYR A 137 -12.84 7.37 -1.13
C TYR A 137 -12.48 5.95 -1.58
N HIS A 138 -12.22 5.74 -2.87
CA HIS A 138 -11.98 4.41 -3.44
C HIS A 138 -10.97 3.58 -2.63
N TRP A 139 -9.86 4.20 -2.25
CA TRP A 139 -8.76 3.52 -1.55
C TRP A 139 -9.10 3.18 -0.10
N LEU A 140 -9.73 4.11 0.61
CA LEU A 140 -10.22 3.89 1.97
C LEU A 140 -11.28 2.80 1.99
N LEU A 141 -12.27 2.88 1.09
CA LEU A 141 -13.32 1.86 0.95
C LEU A 141 -12.72 0.48 0.63
N LYS A 142 -11.72 0.42 -0.25
CA LYS A 142 -11.02 -0.82 -0.58
C LYS A 142 -10.31 -1.44 0.63
N LEU A 143 -9.69 -0.63 1.49
CA LEU A 143 -9.09 -1.12 2.74
C LEU A 143 -10.14 -1.63 3.73
N LEU A 144 -11.22 -0.87 3.93
CA LEU A 144 -12.33 -1.27 4.81
C LEU A 144 -12.93 -2.60 4.37
N LEU A 145 -13.22 -2.75 3.08
CA LEU A 145 -13.72 -3.99 2.50
C LEU A 145 -12.71 -5.14 2.56
N ARG A 146 -11.41 -4.83 2.51
CA ARG A 146 -10.36 -5.86 2.60
C ARG A 146 -10.35 -6.53 3.98
N ALA A 147 -10.52 -5.76 5.05
CA ALA A 147 -10.54 -6.26 6.43
C ALA A 147 -11.75 -7.14 6.75
N GLN A 148 -12.84 -6.95 6.00
CA GLN A 148 -14.10 -7.69 6.18
C GLN A 148 -14.19 -8.97 5.33
N ARG A 149 -13.16 -9.29 4.53
CA ARG A 149 -13.21 -10.50 3.71
C ARG A 149 -13.13 -11.75 4.59
N PRO A 150 -13.79 -12.86 4.19
CA PRO A 150 -13.82 -14.09 4.96
C PRO A 150 -12.45 -14.78 5.08
N ASP A 151 -11.46 -14.41 4.25
CA ASP A 151 -10.08 -14.92 4.34
C ASP A 151 -9.23 -14.21 5.40
N VAL A 152 -9.74 -13.16 6.04
CA VAL A 152 -9.04 -12.43 7.11
C VAL A 152 -9.29 -13.12 8.44
N SER A 153 -8.24 -13.33 9.23
CA SER A 153 -8.39 -13.92 10.56
C SER A 153 -9.14 -12.98 11.51
N GLU A 154 -9.84 -13.56 12.47
CA GLU A 154 -10.52 -12.81 13.53
C GLU A 154 -9.56 -11.88 14.29
N THR A 155 -8.31 -12.32 14.51
CA THR A 155 -7.28 -11.50 15.15
C THR A 155 -6.95 -10.27 14.31
N ALA A 156 -6.78 -10.43 13.00
CA ALA A 156 -6.53 -9.30 12.09
C ALA A 156 -7.71 -8.34 12.03
N THR A 157 -8.94 -8.87 11.97
CA THR A 157 -10.17 -8.06 11.99
C THR A 157 -10.30 -7.28 13.30
N ARG A 158 -10.01 -7.89 14.45
CA ARG A 158 -10.02 -7.21 15.75
C ARG A 158 -9.03 -6.05 15.79
N ILE A 159 -7.77 -6.29 15.42
CA ILE A 159 -6.74 -5.24 15.38
C ILE A 159 -7.15 -4.11 14.44
N TRP A 160 -7.70 -4.43 13.28
CA TRP A 160 -8.19 -3.43 12.33
C TRP A 160 -9.30 -2.56 12.94
N ASN A 161 -10.26 -3.16 13.64
CA ASN A 161 -11.34 -2.43 14.30
C ASN A 161 -10.82 -1.51 15.41
N GLU A 162 -9.84 -1.96 16.19
CA GLU A 162 -9.18 -1.11 17.20
C GLU A 162 -8.46 0.08 16.54
N VAL A 163 -7.76 -0.14 15.41
CA VAL A 163 -7.11 0.93 14.65
C VAL A 163 -8.11 1.95 14.12
N LEU A 164 -9.28 1.49 13.64
CA LEU A 164 -10.35 2.38 13.20
C LEU A 164 -10.94 3.18 14.36
N ASP A 165 -11.17 2.55 15.51
CA ASP A 165 -11.71 3.20 16.70
C ASP A 165 -10.73 4.26 17.24
N ASP A 166 -9.45 3.93 17.32
CA ASP A 166 -8.38 4.87 17.67
C ASP A 166 -8.37 6.08 16.71
N ALA A 167 -8.50 5.85 15.41
CA ALA A 167 -8.52 6.92 14.40
C ALA A 167 -9.79 7.79 14.46
N LEU A 168 -10.91 7.23 14.92
CA LEU A 168 -12.17 7.96 15.10
C LEU A 168 -12.21 8.77 16.39
N THR A 169 -11.49 8.34 17.42
CA THR A 169 -11.42 8.99 18.74
C THR A 169 -10.30 10.01 18.83
N ARG A 170 -9.20 9.85 18.07
CA ARG A 170 -8.05 10.77 18.06
C ARG A 170 -7.87 11.43 16.68
N PRO A 171 -8.50 12.60 16.45
CA PRO A 171 -8.45 13.27 15.14
C PRO A 171 -7.04 13.74 14.72
N ASP A 172 -6.07 13.77 15.64
CA ASP A 172 -4.77 14.41 15.44
C ASP A 172 -3.56 13.44 15.33
N ALA A 173 -3.79 12.12 15.20
CA ALA A 173 -2.73 11.09 15.17
C ALA A 173 -2.23 10.71 13.75
#